data_AF-A0AAT9GRL5-F1
#
_entry.id   AF-A0AAT9GRL5-F1
#
_cell.length_a   1.000
_cell.length_b   1.000
_cell.length_c   1.000
_cell.angle_alpha   90.00
_cell.angle_beta   90.00
_cell.angle_gamma   90.00
#
_symmetry.space_group_name_H-M   'P 1'
#
loop_
_entity.id
_entity.type
_entity.pdbx_description
1 polymer ?
#
loop_
_entity_poly.entity_id
_entity_poly.type
_entity_poly.pdbx_seq_one_letter_code
_entity_poly.pdbx_strand_id
1 'polypeptide(L)'
;MRAYIIFILILFIEMGTLYIIQNSLYYFMLMMIFIIADGVLAFILFNSITLSILSMPTFFAIYSIFFKLDFYETILLISYYAPYYFIISLFIFFLYSLVKRNFYDFLWDELRKNKISFSPLKLAISMIISILLYWYLYYNPFLLVGSILAGITLSLYGSNYELPLVTLSWIIFPYLVIPKNSITSKNGIIIGKIIGKLGKATAVDTVFLTSDPNYKWIRYNSMYYLDFSFSKNYNVIILGTSGVGKSTLAKKILNSLNVSYLVFDVHGEYEINNAKRIDASQITINPLSLFGRSPKERALEISLMLKSLFNLGNIQTMELTNLILEAYAEKGIDEDNQTSWSNTPPTFRDVLLLLEKKKKLATTTQDLSKYQSIEPYIQFLTSSIFSNSNIDLSNIFKENFIIDFSKVPTNEIKYIIIETLLKSIQSFMYISGISKLKKIIVIDEAPFILSKESGKNLIERLFAEGRKFGFGFILISQTSEYIKELINNSSYIFVFNLIDPKELDYASKLIGGYDSHIYSAIYETLQKLPRGLCVTRDLLRGDLYLLNLAYGDL
;
A
#
# COMPACT_ATOMS: atom_id res chain seq x y z
N MET A 1 8.71 -20.62 -12.52
CA MET A 1 10.05 -21.22 -12.75
C MET A 1 10.12 -22.67 -12.28
N ARG A 2 9.83 -23.01 -11.02
CA ARG A 2 9.89 -24.40 -10.53
C ARG A 2 9.06 -25.38 -11.35
N ALA A 3 7.79 -25.08 -11.58
CA ALA A 3 6.90 -25.89 -12.43
C ALA A 3 7.48 -26.14 -13.82
N TYR A 4 8.11 -25.13 -14.41
CA TYR A 4 8.72 -25.24 -15.73
C TYR A 4 9.99 -26.10 -15.76
N ILE A 5 10.83 -26.01 -14.72
CA ILE A 5 12.02 -26.87 -14.58
C ILE A 5 11.59 -28.33 -14.43
N ILE A 6 10.55 -28.60 -13.64
CA ILE A 6 9.99 -29.96 -13.49
C ILE A 6 9.47 -30.46 -14.83
N PHE A 7 8.71 -29.63 -15.56
CA PHE A 7 8.20 -29.97 -16.89
C PHE A 7 9.34 -30.35 -17.86
N ILE A 8 10.38 -29.51 -17.96
CA ILE A 8 11.54 -29.78 -18.82
C ILE A 8 12.28 -31.06 -18.40
N LEU A 9 12.49 -31.28 -17.10
CA LEU A 9 13.16 -32.48 -16.60
C LEU A 9 12.41 -33.76 -17.00
N ILE A 10 11.08 -33.76 -16.92
CA ILE A 10 10.24 -34.87 -17.35
C ILE A 10 10.43 -35.12 -18.86
N LEU A 11 10.34 -34.07 -19.68
CA LEU A 11 10.56 -34.18 -21.12
C LEU A 11 11.93 -34.77 -21.46
N PHE A 12 13.01 -34.37 -20.78
CA PHE A 12 14.34 -34.94 -21.01
C PHE A 12 14.42 -36.43 -20.63
N ILE A 13 13.74 -36.85 -19.57
CA ILE A 13 13.67 -38.27 -19.17
C ILE A 13 12.93 -39.06 -20.25
N GLU A 14 11.79 -38.55 -20.74
CA GLU A 14 11.01 -39.16 -21.81
C GLU A 14 11.82 -39.31 -23.09
N MET A 15 12.57 -38.28 -23.50
CA MET A 15 13.46 -38.36 -24.67
C MET A 15 14.54 -39.44 -24.51
N GLY A 16 15.14 -39.55 -23.33
CA GLY A 16 16.09 -40.63 -23.03
C GLY A 16 15.45 -42.01 -23.17
N THR A 17 14.22 -42.17 -22.69
CA THR A 17 13.50 -43.44 -22.82
C THR A 17 13.15 -43.76 -24.28
N LEU A 18 12.64 -42.79 -25.05
CA LEU A 18 12.35 -42.94 -26.48
C LEU A 18 13.61 -43.34 -27.26
N TYR A 19 14.75 -42.73 -26.93
CA TYR A 19 16.03 -43.07 -27.57
C TYR A 19 16.43 -44.52 -27.34
N ILE A 20 16.29 -45.03 -26.10
CA ILE A 20 16.62 -46.42 -25.77
C ILE A 20 15.72 -47.41 -26.53
N ILE A 21 14.45 -47.07 -26.73
CA ILE A 21 13.46 -47.95 -27.36
C ILE A 21 13.21 -47.63 -28.83
N GLN A 22 14.07 -46.86 -29.50
CA GLN A 22 13.83 -46.36 -30.86
C GLN A 22 13.55 -47.47 -31.89
N ASN A 23 14.10 -48.67 -31.68
CA ASN A 23 13.92 -49.84 -32.54
C ASN A 23 12.83 -50.82 -32.06
N SER A 24 12.05 -50.45 -31.04
CA SER A 24 11.00 -51.26 -30.45
C SER A 24 9.68 -51.14 -31.20
N LEU A 25 8.92 -52.23 -31.28
CA LEU A 25 7.53 -52.21 -31.77
C LEU A 25 6.61 -51.28 -30.94
N TYR A 26 7.00 -50.98 -29.69
CA TYR A 26 6.24 -50.13 -28.79
C TYR A 26 6.53 -48.64 -28.94
N TYR A 27 7.49 -48.24 -29.79
CA TYR A 27 7.95 -46.85 -29.91
C TYR A 27 6.82 -45.84 -30.11
N PHE A 28 6.00 -46.06 -31.16
CA PHE A 28 4.92 -45.15 -31.51
C PHE A 28 3.82 -45.09 -30.44
N MET A 29 3.53 -46.22 -29.79
CA MET A 29 2.56 -46.28 -28.70
C MET A 29 3.03 -45.46 -27.50
N LEU A 30 4.31 -45.59 -27.14
CA LEU A 30 4.89 -44.92 -26.00
C LEU A 30 5.03 -43.41 -26.25
N MET A 31 5.35 -43.02 -27.49
CA MET A 31 5.34 -41.63 -27.94
C MET A 31 3.93 -40.99 -27.82
N MET A 32 2.88 -41.70 -28.24
CA MET A 32 1.49 -41.23 -28.05
C MET A 32 1.15 -41.04 -26.56
N ILE A 33 1.57 -41.98 -25.71
CA ILE A 33 1.30 -41.91 -24.27
C ILE A 33 1.99 -40.68 -23.65
N PHE A 34 3.26 -40.43 -23.96
CA PHE A 34 3.98 -39.26 -23.46
C PHE A 34 3.34 -37.96 -23.89
N ILE A 35 2.97 -37.81 -25.16
CA ILE A 35 2.33 -36.59 -25.66
C ILE A 35 0.99 -36.30 -24.96
N ILE A 36 0.21 -37.35 -24.69
CA ILE A 36 -1.03 -37.22 -23.92
C ILE A 36 -0.73 -36.84 -22.46
N ALA A 37 0.24 -37.52 -21.84
CA ALA A 37 0.67 -37.26 -20.47
C ALA A 37 1.22 -35.84 -20.30
N ASP A 38 1.98 -35.33 -21.26
CA ASP A 38 2.53 -33.97 -21.25
C ASP A 38 1.44 -32.91 -21.31
N GLY A 39 0.41 -33.10 -22.14
CA GLY A 39 -0.72 -32.17 -22.18
C GLY A 39 -1.47 -32.10 -20.84
N VAL A 40 -1.61 -33.23 -20.16
CA VAL A 40 -2.17 -33.30 -18.80
C VAL A 40 -1.26 -32.59 -17.79
N LEU A 41 0.02 -32.96 -17.81
CA LEU A 41 1.03 -32.51 -16.89
C LEU A 41 1.26 -31.00 -17.01
N ALA A 42 1.35 -30.47 -18.23
CA ALA A 42 1.51 -29.04 -18.50
C ALA A 42 0.35 -28.23 -17.92
N PHE A 43 -0.90 -28.68 -18.11
CA PHE A 43 -2.04 -28.01 -17.52
C PHE A 43 -2.01 -28.03 -15.98
N ILE A 44 -1.69 -29.18 -15.37
CA ILE A 44 -1.60 -29.33 -13.90
C ILE A 44 -0.49 -28.43 -13.33
N LEU A 45 0.66 -28.36 -13.99
CA LEU A 45 1.82 -27.60 -13.54
C LEU A 45 1.63 -26.09 -13.69
N PHE A 46 1.03 -25.63 -14.79
CA PHE A 46 0.89 -24.20 -15.08
C PHE A 46 -0.46 -23.60 -14.67
N ASN A 47 -1.49 -24.43 -14.44
CA ASN A 47 -2.87 -24.00 -14.17
C ASN A 47 -3.37 -22.96 -15.20
N SER A 48 -3.00 -23.17 -16.47
CA SER A 48 -3.27 -22.28 -17.59
C SER A 48 -3.34 -23.10 -18.86
N ILE A 49 -4.47 -23.02 -19.56
CA ILE A 49 -4.65 -23.71 -20.84
C ILE A 49 -3.76 -23.06 -21.90
N THR A 50 -3.60 -21.74 -21.86
CA THR A 50 -2.72 -21.04 -22.79
C THR A 50 -1.26 -21.45 -22.61
N LEU A 51 -0.73 -21.50 -21.38
CA LEU A 51 0.64 -22.00 -21.15
C LEU A 51 0.77 -23.47 -21.51
N SER A 52 -0.25 -24.30 -21.25
CA SER A 52 -0.25 -25.71 -21.66
C SER A 52 -0.10 -25.86 -23.17
N ILE A 53 -0.88 -25.11 -23.95
CA ILE A 53 -0.80 -25.13 -25.42
C ILE A 53 0.55 -24.58 -25.90
N LEU A 54 1.02 -23.47 -25.31
CA LEU A 54 2.30 -22.87 -25.66
C LEU A 54 3.50 -23.76 -25.29
N SER A 55 3.36 -24.71 -24.37
CA SER A 55 4.40 -25.68 -24.05
C SER A 55 4.44 -26.86 -25.03
N MET A 56 3.43 -27.08 -25.87
CA MET A 56 3.45 -28.15 -26.87
C MET A 56 4.71 -28.14 -27.76
N PRO A 57 5.17 -27.01 -28.32
CA PRO A 57 6.37 -26.96 -29.15
C PRO A 57 7.66 -27.36 -28.42
N THR A 58 7.69 -27.34 -27.08
CA THR A 58 8.88 -27.70 -26.29
C THR A 58 9.27 -29.16 -26.49
N PHE A 59 8.31 -30.10 -26.43
CA PHE A 59 8.54 -31.53 -26.66
C PHE A 59 9.17 -31.76 -28.02
N PHE A 60 8.56 -31.20 -29.08
CA PHE A 60 9.04 -31.34 -30.45
C PHE A 60 10.40 -30.68 -30.67
N ALA A 61 10.69 -29.55 -30.01
CA ALA A 61 11.99 -28.91 -30.06
C ALA A 61 13.08 -29.80 -29.44
N ILE A 62 12.85 -30.33 -28.23
CA ILE A 62 13.80 -31.24 -27.57
C ILE A 62 13.98 -32.50 -28.42
N TYR A 63 12.89 -33.09 -28.93
CA TYR A 63 12.93 -34.27 -29.80
C TYR A 63 13.77 -34.00 -31.06
N SER A 64 13.51 -32.90 -31.76
CA SER A 64 14.23 -32.55 -32.99
C SER A 64 15.74 -32.42 -32.77
N ILE A 65 16.15 -31.89 -31.61
CA ILE A 65 17.56 -31.74 -31.24
C ILE A 65 18.16 -33.10 -30.87
N PHE A 66 17.44 -33.91 -30.09
CA PHE A 66 17.93 -35.19 -29.59
C PHE A 66 18.13 -36.21 -30.71
N PHE A 67 17.19 -36.25 -31.66
CA PHE A 67 17.20 -37.17 -32.80
C PHE A 67 17.76 -36.57 -34.09
N LYS A 68 18.22 -35.30 -34.06
CA LYS A 68 18.79 -34.55 -35.20
C LYS A 68 17.85 -34.53 -36.42
N LEU A 69 16.60 -34.19 -36.19
CA LEU A 69 15.60 -34.09 -37.25
C LEU A 69 15.76 -32.81 -38.08
N ASP A 70 15.56 -32.95 -39.39
CA ASP A 70 15.42 -31.82 -40.29
C ASP A 70 14.03 -31.14 -40.15
N PHE A 71 13.86 -29.99 -40.80
CA PHE A 71 12.62 -29.20 -40.72
C PHE A 71 11.38 -29.99 -41.13
N TYR A 72 11.47 -30.71 -42.25
CA TYR A 72 10.35 -31.47 -42.80
C TYR A 72 9.91 -32.60 -41.87
N GLU A 73 10.88 -33.36 -41.35
CA GLU A 73 10.63 -34.43 -40.37
C GLU A 73 10.01 -33.87 -39.09
N THR A 74 10.51 -32.73 -38.62
CA THR A 74 9.97 -32.04 -37.44
C THR A 74 8.50 -31.63 -37.66
N ILE A 75 8.17 -31.07 -38.84
CA ILE A 75 6.78 -30.69 -39.16
C ILE A 75 5.87 -31.90 -39.27
N LEU A 76 6.31 -32.98 -39.91
CA LEU A 76 5.53 -34.22 -39.99
C LEU A 76 5.20 -34.74 -38.60
N LEU A 77 6.18 -34.78 -37.71
CA LEU A 77 6.01 -35.18 -36.32
C LEU A 77 4.97 -34.32 -35.60
N ILE A 78 5.09 -32.98 -35.72
CA ILE A 78 4.13 -32.03 -35.16
C ILE A 78 2.73 -32.29 -35.73
N SER A 79 2.60 -32.43 -37.05
CA SER A 79 1.29 -32.59 -37.71
C SER A 79 0.56 -33.85 -37.25
N TYR A 80 1.31 -34.92 -36.96
CA TYR A 80 0.75 -36.18 -36.50
C TYR A 80 0.35 -36.11 -35.02
N TYR A 81 1.21 -35.56 -34.17
CA TYR A 81 1.07 -35.70 -32.71
C TYR A 81 0.45 -34.48 -32.00
N ALA A 82 0.59 -33.27 -32.54
CA ALA A 82 0.07 -32.04 -31.95
C ALA A 82 -1.45 -32.05 -31.66
N PRO A 83 -2.31 -32.62 -32.54
CA PRO A 83 -3.75 -32.64 -32.27
C PRO A 83 -4.10 -33.35 -30.96
N TYR A 84 -3.39 -34.44 -30.63
CA TYR A 84 -3.65 -35.21 -29.40
C TYR A 84 -3.30 -34.41 -28.14
N TYR A 85 -2.13 -33.75 -28.15
CA TYR A 85 -1.72 -32.86 -27.06
C TYR A 85 -2.74 -31.72 -26.85
N PHE A 86 -3.18 -31.11 -27.95
CA PHE A 86 -4.11 -29.99 -27.91
C PHE A 86 -5.48 -30.40 -27.38
N ILE A 87 -6.04 -31.51 -27.87
CA ILE A 87 -7.33 -32.04 -27.44
C ILE A 87 -7.30 -32.39 -25.95
N ILE A 88 -6.26 -33.08 -25.48
CA ILE A 88 -6.20 -33.48 -24.05
C ILE A 88 -6.03 -32.26 -23.14
N SER A 89 -5.22 -31.28 -23.54
CA SER A 89 -5.05 -30.03 -22.79
C SER A 89 -6.39 -29.30 -22.63
N LEU A 90 -7.16 -29.17 -23.72
CA LEU A 90 -8.49 -28.56 -23.68
C LEU A 90 -9.47 -29.37 -22.83
N PHE A 91 -9.50 -30.69 -22.99
CA PHE A 91 -10.38 -31.56 -22.24
C PHE A 91 -10.19 -31.41 -20.73
N ILE A 92 -8.94 -31.39 -20.27
CA ILE A 92 -8.60 -31.25 -18.85
C ILE A 92 -8.93 -29.85 -18.35
N PHE A 93 -8.68 -28.82 -19.15
CA PHE A 93 -9.14 -27.47 -18.84
C PHE A 93 -10.65 -27.41 -18.62
N PHE A 94 -11.45 -27.97 -19.54
CA PHE A 94 -12.91 -27.99 -19.40
C PHE A 94 -13.36 -28.80 -18.19
N LEU A 95 -12.79 -29.98 -17.94
CA LEU A 95 -13.07 -30.78 -16.74
C LEU A 95 -12.76 -30.00 -15.46
N TYR A 96 -11.58 -29.40 -15.38
CA TYR A 96 -11.16 -28.59 -14.24
C TYR A 96 -12.08 -27.40 -14.03
N SER A 97 -12.41 -26.68 -15.11
CA SER A 97 -13.29 -25.51 -15.09
C SER A 97 -14.73 -25.86 -14.71
N LEU A 98 -15.25 -27.03 -15.10
CA LEU A 98 -16.56 -27.52 -14.67
C LEU A 98 -16.58 -27.85 -13.18
N VAL A 99 -15.56 -28.56 -12.69
CA VAL A 99 -15.44 -28.91 -11.25
C VAL A 99 -15.31 -27.66 -10.40
N LYS A 100 -14.51 -26.68 -10.83
CA LYS A 100 -14.28 -25.42 -10.12
C LYS A 100 -15.33 -24.35 -10.42
N ARG A 101 -16.25 -24.58 -11.37
CA ARG A 101 -17.22 -23.61 -11.88
C ARG A 101 -16.59 -22.27 -12.24
N ASN A 102 -15.39 -22.30 -12.83
CA ASN A 102 -14.61 -21.10 -13.15
C ASN A 102 -13.72 -21.33 -14.38
N PHE A 103 -13.70 -20.37 -15.31
CA PHE A 103 -12.84 -20.35 -16.50
C PHE A 103 -11.61 -19.47 -16.25
N TYR A 104 -10.84 -19.81 -15.20
CA TYR A 104 -9.62 -19.09 -14.87
C TYR A 104 -8.44 -19.57 -15.72
N ASP A 105 -7.65 -18.63 -16.24
CA ASP A 105 -6.35 -18.91 -16.87
C ASP A 105 -5.28 -18.02 -16.21
N PHE A 106 -4.26 -18.66 -15.63
CA PHE A 106 -3.20 -17.97 -14.89
C PHE A 106 -2.41 -16.97 -15.76
N LEU A 107 -2.11 -17.29 -17.02
CA LEU A 107 -1.29 -16.41 -17.85
C LEU A 107 -2.02 -15.10 -18.18
N TRP A 108 -3.31 -15.19 -18.51
CA TRP A 108 -4.11 -14.00 -18.80
C TRP A 108 -4.28 -13.11 -17.57
N ASP A 109 -4.42 -13.69 -16.38
CA ASP A 109 -4.49 -12.94 -15.14
C ASP A 109 -3.18 -12.17 -14.86
N GLU A 110 -2.03 -12.80 -15.07
CA GLU A 110 -0.72 -12.14 -14.93
C GLU A 110 -0.44 -11.09 -16.02
N LEU A 111 -0.83 -11.34 -17.27
CA LEU A 111 -0.67 -10.38 -18.37
C LEU A 111 -1.51 -9.11 -18.14
N ARG A 112 -2.73 -9.22 -17.60
CA ARG A 112 -3.59 -8.06 -17.29
C ARG A 112 -3.01 -7.15 -16.20
N LYS A 113 -2.22 -7.70 -15.29
CA LYS A 113 -1.64 -6.98 -14.14
C LYS A 113 -0.33 -6.26 -14.48
N ASN A 114 0.31 -6.60 -15.60
CA ASN A 114 1.62 -6.10 -15.95
C ASN A 114 1.56 -5.01 -17.02
N LYS A 115 2.41 -3.98 -16.85
CA LYS A 115 2.61 -2.96 -17.87
C LYS A 115 3.56 -3.49 -18.92
N ILE A 116 3.12 -3.47 -20.17
CA ILE A 116 3.92 -3.85 -21.33
C ILE A 116 4.72 -2.63 -21.80
N SER A 117 6.02 -2.80 -21.99
CA SER A 117 6.91 -1.75 -22.50
C SER A 117 7.83 -2.31 -23.58
N PHE A 118 7.74 -1.76 -24.79
CA PHE A 118 8.53 -2.24 -25.91
C PHE A 118 9.96 -1.65 -25.90
N SER A 119 10.98 -2.50 -26.04
CA SER A 119 12.38 -2.10 -26.19
C SER A 119 12.94 -2.53 -27.54
N PRO A 120 13.19 -1.59 -28.48
CA PRO A 120 13.70 -1.93 -29.80
C PRO A 120 15.12 -2.51 -29.75
N LEU A 121 15.95 -2.06 -28.80
CA LEU A 121 17.32 -2.56 -28.61
C LEU A 121 17.32 -4.06 -28.25
N LYS A 122 16.46 -4.49 -27.33
CA LYS A 122 16.34 -5.92 -26.95
C LYS A 122 15.89 -6.78 -28.12
N LEU A 123 14.96 -6.26 -28.93
CA LEU A 123 14.50 -6.95 -30.12
C LEU A 123 15.64 -7.11 -31.14
N ALA A 124 16.41 -6.05 -31.40
CA ALA A 124 17.54 -6.12 -32.32
C ALA A 124 18.61 -7.13 -31.86
N ILE A 125 18.98 -7.11 -30.59
CA ILE A 125 19.96 -8.05 -30.01
C ILE A 125 19.44 -9.49 -30.10
N SER A 126 18.18 -9.73 -29.73
CA SER A 126 17.60 -11.07 -29.82
C SER A 126 17.53 -11.59 -31.25
N MET A 127 17.17 -10.74 -32.23
CA MET A 127 17.18 -11.11 -33.65
C MET A 127 18.57 -11.50 -34.15
N ILE A 128 19.61 -10.74 -33.77
CA ILE A 128 21.00 -11.09 -34.12
C ILE A 128 21.38 -12.44 -33.53
N ILE A 129 21.07 -12.67 -32.25
CA ILE A 129 21.32 -13.96 -31.58
C ILE A 129 20.58 -15.09 -32.30
N SER A 130 19.30 -14.92 -32.61
CA SER A 130 18.47 -15.90 -33.34
C SER A 130 19.04 -16.26 -34.71
N ILE A 131 19.53 -15.28 -35.47
CA ILE A 131 20.14 -15.50 -36.79
C ILE A 131 21.48 -16.24 -36.66
N LEU A 132 22.32 -15.86 -35.70
CA LEU A 132 23.59 -16.55 -35.43
C LEU A 132 23.35 -18.01 -35.02
N LEU A 133 22.33 -18.28 -34.21
CA LEU A 133 21.95 -19.64 -33.82
C LEU A 133 21.49 -20.49 -35.00
N TYR A 134 20.72 -19.92 -35.93
CA TYR A 134 20.27 -20.64 -37.12
C TYR A 134 21.44 -21.23 -37.91
N TRP A 135 22.53 -20.46 -38.03
CA TRP A 135 23.74 -20.87 -38.73
C TRP A 135 24.57 -21.92 -37.97
N TYR A 136 24.57 -21.88 -36.64
CA TYR A 136 25.47 -22.70 -35.84
C TYR A 136 24.85 -24.00 -35.30
N LEU A 137 23.57 -23.98 -34.94
CA LEU A 137 22.98 -25.08 -34.17
C LEU A 137 22.32 -26.15 -35.05
N TYR A 138 21.38 -25.85 -35.96
CA TYR A 138 20.63 -26.95 -36.62
C TYR A 138 20.04 -26.72 -38.02
N TYR A 139 20.21 -25.56 -38.68
CA TYR A 139 19.52 -25.24 -39.95
C TYR A 139 17.99 -25.49 -39.96
N ASN A 140 17.36 -25.64 -38.78
CA ASN A 140 15.96 -25.98 -38.63
C ASN A 140 15.12 -24.71 -38.39
N PRO A 141 14.31 -24.24 -39.36
CA PRO A 141 13.49 -23.04 -39.22
C PRO A 141 12.50 -23.09 -38.06
N PHE A 142 12.07 -24.28 -37.62
CA PHE A 142 11.17 -24.41 -36.46
C PHE A 142 11.82 -23.83 -35.20
N LEU A 143 13.09 -24.16 -34.94
CA LEU A 143 13.84 -23.62 -33.80
C LEU A 143 14.14 -22.12 -33.97
N LEU A 144 14.31 -21.63 -35.20
CA LEU A 144 14.45 -20.20 -35.45
C LEU A 144 13.18 -19.44 -35.04
N VAL A 145 11.99 -19.92 -35.40
CA VAL A 145 10.72 -19.28 -35.03
C VAL A 145 10.57 -19.18 -33.51
N GLY A 146 10.88 -20.24 -32.76
CA GLY A 146 10.81 -20.20 -31.30
C GLY A 146 11.75 -19.17 -30.68
N SER A 147 12.97 -19.02 -31.22
CA SER A 147 13.93 -18.01 -30.77
C SER A 147 13.46 -16.58 -31.09
N ILE A 148 12.87 -16.35 -32.27
CA ILE A 148 12.31 -15.05 -32.65
C ILE A 148 11.17 -14.67 -31.71
N LEU A 149 10.24 -15.60 -31.43
CA LEU A 149 9.14 -15.35 -30.51
C LEU A 149 9.62 -15.08 -29.09
N ALA A 150 10.64 -15.82 -28.60
CA ALA A 150 11.31 -15.54 -27.34
C ALA A 150 11.95 -14.14 -27.30
N GLY A 151 12.55 -13.69 -28.41
CA GLY A 151 13.08 -12.34 -28.56
C GLY A 151 11.99 -11.26 -28.49
N ILE A 152 10.87 -11.49 -29.16
CA ILE A 152 9.71 -10.60 -29.13
C ILE A 152 9.15 -10.49 -27.70
N THR A 153 8.95 -11.61 -26.99
CA THR A 153 8.44 -11.57 -25.61
C THR A 153 9.40 -10.84 -24.66
N LEU A 154 10.70 -11.09 -24.76
CA LEU A 154 11.71 -10.38 -23.99
C LEU A 154 11.75 -8.88 -24.29
N SER A 155 11.45 -8.46 -25.53
CA SER A 155 11.38 -7.05 -25.90
C SER A 155 10.20 -6.31 -25.24
N LEU A 156 9.13 -7.02 -24.87
CA LEU A 156 7.90 -6.45 -24.31
C LEU A 156 7.95 -6.30 -22.77
N TYR A 157 8.60 -7.21 -22.06
CA TYR A 157 8.67 -7.17 -20.59
C TYR A 157 9.86 -7.93 -19.97
N GLY A 158 10.77 -8.48 -20.78
CA GLY A 158 11.95 -9.21 -20.30
C GLY A 158 13.06 -8.31 -19.76
N SER A 159 13.97 -8.88 -18.98
CA SER A 159 15.15 -8.21 -18.47
C SER A 159 16.38 -8.47 -19.36
N ASN A 160 17.40 -7.59 -19.29
CA ASN A 160 18.58 -7.70 -20.17
C ASN A 160 19.38 -8.99 -19.94
N TYR A 161 19.45 -9.50 -18.70
CA TYR A 161 20.19 -10.72 -18.38
C TYR A 161 19.52 -12.00 -18.93
N GLU A 162 18.29 -11.90 -19.43
CA GLU A 162 17.55 -13.03 -20.00
C GLU A 162 17.72 -13.15 -21.51
N LEU A 163 18.36 -12.16 -22.17
CA LEU A 163 18.65 -12.19 -23.61
C LEU A 163 19.35 -13.48 -24.07
N PRO A 164 20.32 -14.06 -23.33
CA PRO A 164 20.91 -15.33 -23.71
C PRO A 164 19.92 -16.50 -23.75
N LEU A 165 18.79 -16.43 -23.03
CA LEU A 165 17.80 -17.53 -23.03
C LEU A 165 17.14 -17.73 -24.40
N VAL A 166 17.16 -16.72 -25.28
CA VAL A 166 16.67 -16.83 -26.67
C VAL A 166 17.29 -18.02 -27.41
N THR A 167 18.51 -18.43 -27.02
CA THR A 167 19.21 -19.59 -27.60
C THR A 167 18.51 -20.92 -27.39
N LEU A 168 17.64 -21.01 -26.38
CA LEU A 168 16.89 -22.21 -26.07
C LEU A 168 15.57 -22.31 -26.84
N SER A 169 15.22 -21.32 -27.69
CA SER A 169 14.07 -21.38 -28.59
C SER A 169 12.76 -21.78 -27.86
N TRP A 170 11.97 -22.67 -28.45
CA TRP A 170 10.74 -23.22 -27.90
C TRP A 170 10.92 -23.86 -26.52
N ILE A 171 12.11 -24.36 -26.19
CA ILE A 171 12.43 -25.00 -24.90
C ILE A 171 12.36 -24.02 -23.74
N ILE A 172 12.47 -22.70 -23.97
CA ILE A 172 12.31 -21.69 -22.91
C ILE A 172 11.06 -20.81 -23.10
N PHE A 173 10.44 -20.86 -24.28
CA PHE A 173 9.40 -19.90 -24.68
C PHE A 173 8.22 -19.81 -23.68
N PRO A 174 7.58 -20.91 -23.23
CA PRO A 174 6.53 -20.84 -22.21
C PRO A 174 6.92 -20.11 -20.93
N TYR A 175 8.18 -20.24 -20.49
CA TYR A 175 8.67 -19.54 -19.30
C TYR A 175 8.86 -18.04 -19.55
N LEU A 176 9.29 -17.66 -20.75
CA LEU A 176 9.46 -16.24 -21.12
C LEU A 176 8.14 -15.52 -21.33
N VAL A 177 7.07 -16.25 -21.68
CA VAL A 177 5.72 -15.68 -21.84
C VAL A 177 5.10 -15.28 -20.49
N ILE A 178 5.52 -15.92 -19.40
CA ILE A 178 5.07 -15.56 -18.05
C ILE A 178 5.73 -14.24 -17.67
N PRO A 179 4.96 -13.16 -17.44
CA PRO A 179 5.52 -11.89 -17.00
C PRO A 179 6.26 -12.09 -15.69
N LYS A 180 7.54 -11.73 -15.65
CA LYS A 180 8.32 -11.84 -14.42
C LYS A 180 8.11 -10.58 -13.63
N ASN A 181 7.57 -10.77 -12.43
CA ASN A 181 7.39 -9.70 -11.46
C ASN A 181 8.75 -9.03 -11.20
N SER A 182 8.96 -7.83 -11.72
CA SER A 182 9.77 -6.86 -10.99
C SER A 182 8.90 -6.41 -9.82
N ILE A 183 8.86 -7.21 -8.75
CA ILE A 183 8.46 -6.66 -7.46
C ILE A 183 9.40 -5.50 -7.24
N THR A 184 8.75 -4.35 -7.04
CA THR A 184 9.31 -3.14 -6.46
C THR A 184 10.45 -2.50 -7.24
N SER A 185 10.26 -1.24 -7.59
CA SER A 185 11.39 -0.36 -7.86
C SER A 185 12.43 -0.57 -6.74
N LYS A 186 13.67 -0.92 -7.11
CA LYS A 186 14.81 -0.94 -6.17
C LYS A 186 15.06 0.44 -5.53
N ASN A 187 14.35 1.47 -5.98
CA ASN A 187 14.46 2.84 -5.52
C ASN A 187 13.57 3.13 -4.30
N GLY A 188 12.68 2.21 -3.91
CA GLY A 188 11.88 2.33 -2.69
C GLY A 188 12.64 1.89 -1.44
N ILE A 189 11.96 1.94 -0.30
CA ILE A 189 12.51 1.59 1.00
C ILE A 189 12.07 0.22 1.45
N ILE A 190 13.00 -0.59 1.94
CA ILE A 190 12.70 -1.94 2.43
C ILE A 190 11.98 -1.86 3.77
N ILE A 191 10.71 -2.25 3.77
CA ILE A 191 9.88 -2.28 4.98
C ILE A 191 9.87 -3.67 5.62
N GLY A 192 10.00 -4.71 4.81
CA GLY A 192 9.99 -6.08 5.32
C GLY A 192 10.09 -7.10 4.21
N LYS A 193 9.93 -8.34 4.60
CA LYS A 193 10.02 -9.47 3.70
C LYS A 193 8.62 -9.97 3.37
N ILE A 194 8.30 -10.05 2.07
CA ILE A 194 7.14 -10.81 1.62
C ILE A 194 7.43 -12.27 1.96
N ILE A 195 6.52 -12.88 2.71
CA ILE A 195 6.54 -14.31 3.04
C ILE A 195 5.45 -15.08 2.29
N GLY A 196 4.40 -14.39 1.85
CA GLY A 196 3.34 -14.97 1.04
C GLY A 196 2.70 -13.97 0.08
N LYS A 197 2.30 -14.46 -1.09
CA LYS A 197 1.38 -13.78 -2.03
C LYS A 197 0.07 -14.56 -2.05
N LEU A 198 -1.07 -13.89 -1.87
CA LEU A 198 -2.37 -14.56 -1.96
C LEU A 198 -2.68 -14.81 -3.44
N GLY A 199 -3.05 -16.04 -3.78
CA GLY A 199 -3.38 -16.42 -5.15
C GLY A 199 -3.94 -17.83 -5.25
N LYS A 200 -4.24 -18.25 -6.48
CA LYS A 200 -4.66 -19.62 -6.78
C LYS A 200 -3.41 -20.49 -6.91
N ALA A 201 -3.13 -21.29 -5.89
CA ALA A 201 -1.94 -22.14 -5.85
C ALA A 201 -1.98 -23.22 -6.94
N THR A 202 -0.83 -23.44 -7.59
CA THR A 202 -0.55 -24.59 -8.47
C THR A 202 -0.13 -25.82 -7.66
N ALA A 203 -0.02 -26.99 -8.29
CA ALA A 203 0.42 -28.22 -7.64
C ALA A 203 1.85 -28.15 -7.05
N VAL A 204 2.67 -27.22 -7.53
CA VAL A 204 4.09 -27.06 -7.13
C VAL A 204 4.27 -25.96 -6.08
N ASP A 205 3.21 -25.18 -5.81
CA ASP A 205 3.30 -24.07 -4.88
C ASP A 205 3.30 -24.54 -3.43
N THR A 206 4.25 -24.01 -2.67
CA THR A 206 4.32 -24.25 -1.22
C THR A 206 3.34 -23.34 -0.52
N VAL A 207 2.24 -23.91 0.00
CA VAL A 207 1.21 -23.20 0.76
C VAL A 207 1.46 -23.39 2.26
N PHE A 208 1.30 -22.33 3.05
CA PHE A 208 1.52 -22.38 4.50
C PHE A 208 0.34 -21.86 5.34
N LEU A 209 -0.61 -21.17 4.72
CA LEU A 209 -1.89 -20.79 5.31
C LEU A 209 -3.00 -21.15 4.32
N THR A 210 -3.80 -22.16 4.68
CA THR A 210 -4.99 -22.58 3.93
C THR A 210 -6.21 -21.98 4.60
N SER A 211 -6.66 -20.86 4.07
CA SER A 211 -7.83 -20.14 4.59
C SER A 211 -9.06 -20.27 3.67
N ASP A 212 -8.85 -20.58 2.38
CA ASP A 212 -9.93 -20.82 1.42
C ASP A 212 -9.54 -21.95 0.44
N PRO A 213 -10.50 -22.76 -0.07
CA PRO A 213 -10.21 -23.83 -1.02
C PRO A 213 -9.67 -23.35 -2.38
N ASN A 214 -9.94 -22.10 -2.76
CA ASN A 214 -9.56 -21.51 -4.04
C ASN A 214 -8.37 -20.55 -3.91
N TYR A 215 -8.35 -19.70 -2.88
CA TYR A 215 -7.23 -18.76 -2.64
C TYR A 215 -6.41 -19.16 -1.43
N LYS A 216 -5.10 -19.24 -1.64
CA LYS A 216 -4.12 -19.71 -0.66
C LYS A 216 -2.94 -18.76 -0.59
N TRP A 217 -2.32 -18.68 0.57
CA TRP A 217 -1.05 -17.96 0.71
C TRP A 217 0.08 -18.81 0.14
N ILE A 218 0.55 -18.42 -1.05
CA ILE A 218 1.66 -19.06 -1.74
C ILE A 218 2.95 -18.46 -1.21
N ARG A 219 3.87 -19.30 -0.73
CA ARG A 219 5.16 -18.84 -0.21
C ARG A 219 5.89 -18.05 -1.28
N TYR A 220 6.17 -16.79 -0.94
CA TYR A 220 6.83 -15.86 -1.82
C TYR A 220 7.96 -15.22 -1.04
N ASN A 221 9.19 -15.21 -1.56
CA ASN A 221 10.37 -14.84 -0.79
C ASN A 221 11.08 -13.65 -1.45
N SER A 222 10.57 -12.46 -1.22
CA SER A 222 11.12 -11.21 -1.75
C SER A 222 11.09 -10.11 -0.69
N MET A 223 11.81 -9.02 -0.93
CA MET A 223 11.63 -7.81 -0.12
C MET A 223 10.41 -7.03 -0.60
N TYR A 224 9.72 -6.38 0.32
CA TYR A 224 8.68 -5.40 0.04
C TYR A 224 9.28 -4.02 0.18
N TYR A 225 9.15 -3.22 -0.88
CA TYR A 225 9.63 -1.84 -0.90
C TYR A 225 8.45 -0.89 -0.95
N LEU A 226 8.51 0.13 -0.10
CA LEU A 226 7.58 1.23 -0.06
C LEU A 226 8.18 2.39 -0.87
N ASP A 227 7.48 2.86 -1.89
CA ASP A 227 7.97 3.87 -2.82
C ASP A 227 6.96 5.00 -3.03
N PHE A 228 7.23 6.14 -2.40
CA PHE A 228 6.40 7.35 -2.54
C PHE A 228 6.60 8.10 -3.86
N SER A 229 7.59 7.76 -4.68
CA SER A 229 7.87 8.51 -5.91
C SER A 229 6.77 8.34 -6.98
N PHE A 230 6.15 7.16 -7.04
CA PHE A 230 5.07 6.83 -7.97
C PHE A 230 3.69 6.75 -7.32
N SER A 231 3.59 6.95 -6.01
CA SER A 231 2.32 6.86 -5.29
C SER A 231 1.38 8.01 -5.66
N LYS A 232 0.06 7.82 -5.54
CA LYS A 232 -0.94 8.89 -5.77
C LYS A 232 -0.99 9.92 -4.65
N ASN A 233 -0.63 9.51 -3.43
CA ASN A 233 -0.52 10.32 -2.22
C ASN A 233 0.65 9.83 -1.37
N TYR A 234 1.06 10.59 -0.35
CA TYR A 234 2.11 10.18 0.58
C TYR A 234 1.56 9.56 1.86
N ASN A 235 0.26 9.27 1.89
CA ASN A 235 -0.44 8.87 3.08
C ASN A 235 -0.45 7.35 3.26
N VAL A 236 -0.23 6.92 4.51
CA VAL A 236 -0.19 5.53 4.96
C VAL A 236 -1.20 5.35 6.08
N ILE A 237 -1.93 4.25 6.04
CA ILE A 237 -2.85 3.84 7.10
C ILE A 237 -2.33 2.53 7.68
N ILE A 238 -2.25 2.47 9.02
CA ILE A 238 -1.84 1.27 9.77
C ILE A 238 -2.97 0.89 10.71
N LEU A 239 -3.53 -0.30 10.51
CA LEU A 239 -4.64 -0.87 11.29
C LEU A 239 -4.21 -2.11 12.07
N GLY A 240 -4.70 -2.26 13.30
CA GLY A 240 -4.49 -3.48 14.09
C GLY A 240 -4.74 -3.32 15.58
N THR A 241 -4.91 -4.42 16.29
CA THR A 241 -5.06 -4.43 17.77
C THR A 241 -3.81 -3.93 18.49
N SER A 242 -3.90 -3.66 19.79
CA SER A 242 -2.74 -3.23 20.58
C SER A 242 -1.63 -4.30 20.61
N GLY A 243 -0.36 -3.88 20.64
CA GLY A 243 0.80 -4.78 20.74
C GLY A 243 1.23 -5.53 19.47
N VAL A 244 0.51 -5.42 18.36
CA VAL A 244 0.77 -6.22 17.13
C VAL A 244 1.98 -5.75 16.29
N GLY A 245 2.51 -4.56 16.57
CA GLY A 245 3.67 -3.98 15.86
C GLY A 245 3.36 -2.76 14.97
N LYS A 246 2.22 -2.08 15.17
CA LYS A 246 1.86 -0.86 14.42
C LYS A 246 2.93 0.24 14.52
N SER A 247 3.32 0.60 15.75
CA SER A 247 4.34 1.61 16.02
C SER A 247 5.71 1.17 15.53
N THR A 248 6.02 -0.13 15.54
CA THR A 248 7.25 -0.70 14.96
C THR A 248 7.32 -0.44 13.45
N LEU A 249 6.23 -0.65 12.72
CA LEU A 249 6.16 -0.35 11.30
C LEU A 249 6.36 1.14 11.03
N ALA A 250 5.69 2.01 11.79
CA ALA A 250 5.86 3.46 11.65
C ALA A 250 7.31 3.88 11.90
N LYS A 251 7.94 3.41 12.98
CA LYS A 251 9.37 3.66 13.28
C LYS A 251 10.28 3.18 12.14
N LYS A 252 10.02 1.99 11.58
CA LYS A 252 10.79 1.46 10.45
C LYS A 252 10.66 2.33 9.20
N ILE A 253 9.45 2.78 8.87
CA ILE A 253 9.20 3.71 7.77
C ILE A 253 9.99 5.02 7.98
N LEU A 254 9.91 5.61 9.18
CA LEU A 254 10.58 6.88 9.51
C LEU A 254 12.11 6.77 9.48
N ASN A 255 12.70 5.72 10.06
CA ASN A 255 14.15 5.53 10.10
C ASN A 255 14.76 5.30 8.71
N SER A 256 13.98 4.70 7.81
CA SER A 256 14.46 4.33 6.50
C SER A 256 14.26 5.44 5.45
N LEU A 257 13.34 6.37 5.71
CA LEU A 257 13.08 7.54 4.87
C LEU A 257 14.05 8.65 5.22
N ASN A 258 14.73 9.19 4.21
CA ASN A 258 15.51 10.42 4.36
C ASN A 258 14.62 11.66 4.22
N VAL A 259 13.57 11.74 5.05
CA VAL A 259 12.57 12.81 5.06
C VAL A 259 12.32 13.23 6.50
N SER A 260 12.18 14.53 6.74
CA SER A 260 11.88 15.05 8.07
C SER A 260 10.56 14.46 8.59
N TYR A 261 10.41 14.28 9.90
CA TYR A 261 9.14 13.80 10.47
C TYR A 261 8.72 14.49 11.76
N LEU A 262 7.43 14.38 12.06
CA LEU A 262 6.81 14.82 13.30
C LEU A 262 5.88 13.70 13.79
N VAL A 263 6.07 13.25 15.03
CA VAL A 263 5.22 12.24 15.66
C VAL A 263 4.39 12.88 16.76
N PHE A 264 3.08 12.73 16.69
CA PHE A 264 2.15 12.98 17.79
C PHE A 264 1.98 11.69 18.59
N ASP A 265 2.66 11.61 19.74
CA ASP A 265 2.70 10.42 20.59
C ASP A 265 1.79 10.60 21.81
N VAL A 266 0.57 10.06 21.74
CA VAL A 266 -0.46 10.24 22.77
C VAL A 266 -0.09 9.55 24.10
N HIS A 267 0.65 8.44 24.02
CA HIS A 267 0.94 7.53 25.13
C HIS A 267 2.41 7.51 25.56
N GLY A 268 3.33 8.06 24.77
CA GLY A 268 4.75 8.17 25.10
C GLY A 268 5.58 6.94 24.70
N GLU A 269 5.10 6.10 23.78
CA GLU A 269 5.72 4.82 23.38
C GLU A 269 6.79 4.95 22.27
N TYR A 270 6.98 6.15 21.70
CA TYR A 270 7.93 6.37 20.62
C TYR A 270 9.33 6.72 21.12
N GLU A 271 10.29 5.92 20.70
CA GLU A 271 11.72 6.17 20.85
C GLU A 271 12.37 5.99 19.49
N ILE A 272 13.01 7.06 19.00
CA ILE A 272 13.72 7.10 17.73
C ILE A 272 15.00 7.91 17.94
N ASN A 273 16.17 7.30 17.73
CA ASN A 273 17.48 7.87 18.09
C ASN A 273 17.76 9.25 17.45
N ASN A 274 17.22 9.52 16.26
CA ASN A 274 17.48 10.74 15.50
C ASN A 274 16.36 11.79 15.62
N ALA A 275 15.50 11.70 16.64
CA ALA A 275 14.43 12.66 16.89
C ALA A 275 14.63 13.42 18.21
N LYS A 276 14.36 14.72 18.20
CA LYS A 276 14.23 15.52 19.42
C LYS A 276 12.86 15.23 20.05
N ARG A 277 12.84 14.77 21.31
CA ARG A 277 11.60 14.54 22.06
C ARG A 277 11.24 15.79 22.85
N ILE A 278 10.02 16.29 22.68
CA ILE A 278 9.47 17.43 23.43
C ILE A 278 8.30 16.94 24.27
N ASP A 279 8.30 17.32 25.55
CA ASP A 279 7.19 17.10 26.47
C ASP A 279 6.07 18.12 26.21
N ALA A 280 4.90 17.64 25.77
CA ALA A 280 3.76 18.51 25.44
C ALA A 280 3.21 19.29 26.64
N SER A 281 3.50 18.89 27.88
CA SER A 281 3.13 19.67 29.07
C SER A 281 3.93 20.96 29.22
N GLN A 282 5.09 21.04 28.59
CA GLN A 282 5.99 22.21 28.59
C GLN A 282 5.82 23.07 27.33
N ILE A 283 5.10 22.54 26.35
CA ILE A 283 4.72 23.25 25.14
C ILE A 283 3.68 24.29 25.52
N THR A 284 3.95 25.55 25.18
CA THR A 284 2.93 26.58 25.20
C THR A 284 2.65 27.00 23.77
N ILE A 285 1.37 26.97 23.39
CA ILE A 285 0.88 27.41 22.08
C ILE A 285 -0.45 28.12 22.30
N ASN A 286 -0.58 29.34 21.81
CA ASN A 286 -1.83 30.07 21.89
C ASN A 286 -2.79 29.59 20.79
N PRO A 287 -3.93 28.93 21.11
CA PRO A 287 -4.89 28.50 20.10
C PRO A 287 -5.51 29.67 19.33
N LEU A 288 -5.55 30.86 19.92
CA LEU A 288 -6.02 32.10 19.29
C LEU A 288 -4.96 32.73 18.36
N SER A 289 -3.86 32.04 18.05
CA SER A 289 -2.98 32.48 16.97
C SER A 289 -3.70 32.37 15.63
N LEU A 290 -3.59 33.42 14.80
CA LEU A 290 -4.33 33.49 13.53
C LEU A 290 -3.86 32.46 12.49
N PHE A 291 -2.57 32.10 12.49
CA PHE A 291 -1.98 31.18 11.50
C PHE A 291 -2.34 31.55 10.05
N GLY A 292 -2.32 32.85 9.71
CA GLY A 292 -2.62 33.35 8.37
C GLY A 292 -4.11 33.32 7.98
N ARG A 293 -5.02 33.07 8.94
CA ARG A 293 -6.48 33.20 8.79
C ARG A 293 -6.96 34.57 9.24
N SER A 294 -8.14 34.97 8.75
CA SER A 294 -8.78 36.16 9.28
C SER A 294 -9.24 35.95 10.74
N PRO A 295 -9.30 37.01 11.56
CA PRO A 295 -9.82 36.96 12.93
C PRO A 295 -11.17 36.24 13.04
N LYS A 296 -12.10 36.53 12.12
CA LYS A 296 -13.43 35.91 12.07
C LYS A 296 -13.37 34.42 11.75
N GLU A 297 -12.60 34.02 10.73
CA GLU A 297 -12.40 32.61 10.41
C GLU A 297 -11.80 31.87 11.61
N ARG A 298 -10.78 32.44 12.24
CA ARG A 298 -10.10 31.81 13.38
C ARG A 298 -10.99 31.70 14.61
N ALA A 299 -11.77 32.75 14.93
CA ALA A 299 -12.73 32.73 16.03
C ALA A 299 -13.77 31.62 15.85
N LEU A 300 -14.27 31.44 14.62
CA LEU A 300 -15.21 30.38 14.28
C LEU A 300 -14.54 29.00 14.39
N GLU A 301 -13.34 28.81 13.85
CA GLU A 301 -12.60 27.54 13.95
C GLU A 301 -12.41 27.10 15.40
N ILE A 302 -11.97 28.01 16.27
CA ILE A 302 -11.76 27.71 17.70
C ILE A 302 -13.09 27.40 18.38
N SER A 303 -14.16 28.13 18.06
CA SER A 303 -15.47 27.86 18.63
C SER A 303 -16.04 26.52 18.18
N LEU A 304 -15.81 26.11 16.92
CA LEU A 304 -16.20 24.79 16.40
C LEU A 304 -15.37 23.65 17.00
N MET A 305 -14.07 23.86 17.20
CA MET A 305 -13.22 22.94 17.96
C MET A 305 -13.80 22.71 19.37
N LEU A 306 -14.07 23.80 20.10
CA LEU A 306 -14.63 23.74 21.46
C LEU A 306 -16.04 23.16 21.49
N LYS A 307 -16.86 23.45 20.48
CA LYS A 307 -18.17 22.80 20.28
C LYS A 307 -18.01 21.29 20.16
N SER A 308 -17.09 20.80 19.33
CA SER A 308 -16.88 19.36 19.13
C SER A 308 -16.28 18.66 20.36
N LEU A 309 -15.49 19.39 21.15
CA LEU A 309 -14.84 18.87 22.34
C LEU A 309 -15.79 18.80 23.55
N PHE A 310 -16.52 19.89 23.80
CA PHE A 310 -17.37 20.09 24.97
C PHE A 310 -18.88 19.96 24.69
N ASN A 311 -19.27 19.61 23.47
CA ASN A 311 -20.66 19.48 23.02
C ASN A 311 -21.50 20.77 23.21
N LEU A 312 -20.91 21.92 22.87
CA LEU A 312 -21.60 23.21 23.01
C LEU A 312 -22.81 23.33 22.09
N GLY A 313 -23.85 24.01 22.55
CA GLY A 313 -25.00 24.37 21.72
C GLY A 313 -24.65 25.41 20.65
N ASN A 314 -25.47 25.54 19.61
CA ASN A 314 -25.24 26.52 18.54
C ASN A 314 -25.19 27.97 19.06
N ILE A 315 -26.07 28.33 20.00
CA ILE A 315 -26.10 29.68 20.60
C ILE A 315 -24.80 29.93 21.38
N GLN A 316 -24.35 28.98 22.18
CA GLN A 316 -23.09 29.08 22.93
C GLN A 316 -21.88 29.23 22.00
N THR A 317 -21.89 28.49 20.89
CA THR A 317 -20.83 28.54 19.87
C THR A 317 -20.76 29.92 19.21
N MET A 318 -21.91 30.50 18.84
CA MET A 318 -21.96 31.84 18.26
C MET A 318 -21.52 32.91 19.26
N GLU A 319 -21.97 32.81 20.51
CA GLU A 319 -21.57 33.76 21.56
C GLU A 319 -20.06 33.71 21.82
N LEU A 320 -19.49 32.50 21.89
CA LEU A 320 -18.05 32.30 22.02
C LEU A 320 -17.28 32.86 20.82
N THR A 321 -17.82 32.68 19.61
CA THR A 321 -17.22 33.24 18.38
C THR A 321 -17.17 34.76 18.46
N ASN A 322 -18.27 35.40 18.86
CA ASN A 322 -18.34 36.86 18.99
C ASN A 322 -17.38 37.38 20.08
N LEU A 323 -17.32 36.71 21.23
CA LEU A 323 -16.39 37.06 22.31
C LEU A 323 -14.93 36.97 21.88
N ILE A 324 -14.55 35.91 21.16
CA ILE A 324 -13.19 35.77 20.65
C ILE A 324 -12.90 36.86 19.62
N LEU A 325 -13.83 37.15 18.71
CA LEU A 325 -13.68 38.20 17.71
C LEU A 325 -13.50 39.60 18.35
N GLU A 326 -14.29 39.91 19.36
CA GLU A 326 -14.15 41.16 20.13
C GLU A 326 -12.82 41.21 20.89
N ALA A 327 -12.32 40.08 21.41
CA ALA A 327 -11.02 40.02 22.04
C ALA A 327 -9.86 40.30 21.06
N TYR A 328 -10.00 39.88 19.78
CA TYR A 328 -9.05 40.29 18.74
C TYR A 328 -9.10 41.82 18.52
N ALA A 329 -10.31 42.39 18.43
CA ALA A 329 -10.49 43.82 18.26
C ALA A 329 -9.90 44.65 19.43
N GLU A 330 -10.05 44.20 20.69
CA GLU A 330 -9.43 44.85 21.86
C GLU A 330 -7.89 44.77 21.83
N LYS A 331 -7.29 43.83 21.08
CA LYS A 331 -5.85 43.77 20.79
C LYS A 331 -5.43 44.54 19.53
N GLY A 332 -6.35 45.29 18.92
CA GLY A 332 -6.11 46.05 17.70
C GLY A 332 -5.91 45.16 16.47
N ILE A 333 -6.48 43.96 16.47
CA ILE A 333 -6.51 43.05 15.32
C ILE A 333 -7.89 43.20 14.66
N ASP A 334 -7.89 43.76 13.46
CA ASP A 334 -9.08 44.09 12.69
C ASP A 334 -9.23 43.17 11.48
N GLU A 335 -10.45 42.72 11.21
CA GLU A 335 -10.79 41.84 10.09
C GLU A 335 -10.44 42.48 8.74
N ASP A 336 -10.75 43.76 8.59
CA ASP A 336 -10.60 44.49 7.32
C ASP A 336 -9.17 45.03 7.11
N ASN A 337 -8.31 44.97 8.13
CA ASN A 337 -6.93 45.42 8.06
C ASN A 337 -5.94 44.26 8.25
N GLN A 338 -5.56 43.62 7.15
CA GLN A 338 -4.64 42.48 7.15
C GLN A 338 -3.25 42.80 7.75
N THR A 339 -2.80 44.06 7.73
CA THR A 339 -1.52 44.43 8.37
C THR A 339 -1.58 44.33 9.89
N SER A 340 -2.77 44.41 10.49
CA SER A 340 -2.95 44.24 11.93
C SER A 340 -2.85 42.77 12.38
N TRP A 341 -2.90 41.80 11.46
CA TRP A 341 -2.91 40.37 11.79
C TRP A 341 -1.55 39.85 12.30
N SER A 342 -0.50 40.65 12.19
CA SER A 342 0.81 40.39 12.82
C SER A 342 0.87 40.83 14.28
N ASN A 343 -0.12 41.56 14.79
CA ASN A 343 -0.18 41.95 16.20
C ASN A 343 -0.32 40.71 17.08
N THR A 344 0.10 40.83 18.35
CA THR A 344 0.01 39.73 19.31
C THR A 344 -1.46 39.35 19.55
N PRO A 345 -1.86 38.09 19.27
CA PRO A 345 -3.24 37.65 19.44
C PRO A 345 -3.66 37.67 20.93
N PRO A 346 -4.96 37.77 21.22
CA PRO A 346 -5.47 37.63 22.58
C PRO A 346 -5.22 36.22 23.12
N THR A 347 -5.26 36.08 24.44
CA THR A 347 -5.23 34.81 25.17
C THR A 347 -6.64 34.48 25.70
N PHE A 348 -6.88 33.25 26.11
CA PHE A 348 -8.15 32.92 26.79
C PHE A 348 -8.33 33.67 28.12
N ARG A 349 -7.25 34.19 28.72
CA ARG A 349 -7.36 35.10 29.87
C ARG A 349 -7.98 36.43 29.47
N ASP A 350 -7.59 36.99 28.33
CA ASP A 350 -8.21 38.22 27.79
C ASP A 350 -9.70 37.98 27.50
N VAL A 351 -10.03 36.84 26.86
CA VAL A 351 -11.43 36.46 26.58
C VAL A 351 -12.25 36.31 27.87
N LEU A 352 -11.67 35.73 28.93
CA LEU A 352 -12.35 35.60 30.23
C LEU A 352 -12.65 36.96 30.86
N LEU A 353 -11.69 37.89 30.83
CA LEU A 353 -11.89 39.24 31.36
C LEU A 353 -12.98 40.00 30.57
N LEU A 354 -13.01 39.83 29.25
CA LEU A 354 -14.07 40.38 28.41
C LEU A 354 -15.44 39.79 28.76
N LEU A 355 -15.53 38.47 28.96
CA LEU A 355 -16.74 37.80 29.42
C LEU A 355 -17.23 38.35 30.76
N GLU A 356 -16.33 38.50 31.75
CA GLU A 356 -16.66 39.06 33.06
C GLU A 356 -17.19 40.50 32.97
N LYS A 357 -16.61 41.33 32.08
CA LYS A 357 -17.07 42.69 31.79
C LYS A 357 -18.48 42.66 31.18
N LYS A 358 -18.74 41.80 30.20
CA LYS A 358 -20.08 41.64 29.61
C LYS A 358 -21.12 41.16 30.61
N LYS A 359 -20.78 40.21 31.49
CA LYS A 359 -21.66 39.74 32.57
C LYS A 359 -22.09 40.88 33.49
N LYS A 360 -21.17 41.78 33.86
CA LYS A 360 -21.48 42.96 34.71
C LYS A 360 -22.40 43.97 34.01
N LEU A 361 -22.31 44.06 32.69
CA LEU A 361 -23.12 44.98 31.87
C LEU A 361 -24.45 44.35 31.40
N ALA A 362 -24.63 43.05 31.59
CA ALA A 362 -25.83 42.34 31.16
C ALA A 362 -27.06 42.84 31.91
N THR A 363 -28.02 43.38 31.16
CA THR A 363 -29.28 43.92 31.71
C THR A 363 -30.41 42.88 31.73
N THR A 364 -30.29 41.80 30.94
CA THR A 364 -31.29 40.73 30.84
C THR A 364 -30.81 39.43 31.49
N THR A 365 -31.74 38.69 32.09
CA THR A 365 -31.47 37.35 32.64
C THR A 365 -31.03 36.37 31.55
N GLN A 366 -31.56 36.54 30.33
CA GLN A 366 -31.21 35.70 29.19
C GLN A 366 -29.75 35.88 28.78
N ASP A 367 -29.25 37.12 28.66
CA ASP A 367 -27.85 37.37 28.30
C ASP A 367 -26.89 36.90 29.39
N LEU A 368 -27.24 37.14 30.65
CA LEU A 368 -26.48 36.65 31.79
C LEU A 368 -26.37 35.12 31.78
N SER A 369 -27.47 34.41 31.46
CA SER A 369 -27.47 32.94 31.35
C SER A 369 -26.58 32.44 30.21
N LYS A 370 -26.56 33.12 29.06
CA LYS A 370 -25.69 32.77 27.91
C LYS A 370 -24.24 32.82 28.32
N TYR A 371 -23.82 33.93 28.95
CA TYR A 371 -22.45 34.13 29.41
C TYR A 371 -22.03 33.12 30.49
N GLN A 372 -22.90 32.88 31.49
CA GLN A 372 -22.64 31.88 32.53
C GLN A 372 -22.49 30.47 31.95
N SER A 373 -23.19 30.16 30.85
CA SER A 373 -23.14 28.83 30.25
C SER A 373 -21.84 28.50 29.52
N ILE A 374 -21.06 29.51 29.11
CA ILE A 374 -19.77 29.33 28.40
C ILE A 374 -18.55 29.58 29.30
N GLU A 375 -18.73 30.28 30.43
CA GLU A 375 -17.69 30.62 31.39
C GLU A 375 -16.82 29.43 31.84
N PRO A 376 -17.37 28.25 32.21
CA PRO A 376 -16.55 27.15 32.69
C PRO A 376 -15.52 26.66 31.66
N TYR A 377 -15.87 26.69 30.38
CA TYR A 377 -14.97 26.27 29.30
C TYR A 377 -13.86 27.29 29.06
N ILE A 378 -14.19 28.59 29.11
CA ILE A 378 -13.17 29.64 28.97
C ILE A 378 -12.23 29.61 30.18
N GLN A 379 -12.75 29.44 31.39
CA GLN A 379 -11.95 29.26 32.61
C GLN A 379 -11.01 28.05 32.48
N PHE A 380 -11.49 26.91 32.00
CA PHE A 380 -10.66 25.74 31.73
C PHE A 380 -9.49 26.05 30.77
N LEU A 381 -9.75 26.86 29.74
CA LEU A 381 -8.76 27.27 28.74
C LEU A 381 -7.79 28.36 29.20
N THR A 382 -8.01 28.97 30.38
CA THR A 382 -7.04 29.93 30.95
C THR A 382 -5.80 29.28 31.56
N SER A 383 -5.64 27.96 31.41
CA SER A 383 -4.43 27.24 31.81
C SER A 383 -3.16 27.88 31.22
N SER A 384 -2.05 27.83 31.97
CA SER A 384 -0.76 28.41 31.57
C SER A 384 -0.22 27.84 30.26
N ILE A 385 -0.63 26.62 29.88
CA ILE A 385 -0.28 25.93 28.63
C ILE A 385 -0.70 26.75 27.40
N PHE A 386 -1.77 27.55 27.50
CA PHE A 386 -2.29 28.36 26.39
C PHE A 386 -1.93 29.84 26.48
N SER A 387 -1.08 30.23 27.44
CA SER A 387 -0.82 31.63 27.77
C SER A 387 0.14 32.33 26.79
N ASN A 388 1.11 31.61 26.21
CA ASN A 388 2.09 32.15 25.26
C ASN A 388 2.48 31.07 24.23
N SER A 389 3.25 31.44 23.20
CA SER A 389 3.89 30.49 22.29
C SER A 389 5.41 30.44 22.56
N ASN A 390 5.90 29.39 23.23
CA ASN A 390 7.35 29.20 23.47
C ASN A 390 8.03 28.30 22.43
N ILE A 391 7.25 27.72 21.52
CA ILE A 391 7.76 26.87 20.46
C ILE A 391 8.05 27.67 19.21
N ASP A 392 9.27 27.53 18.71
CA ASP A 392 9.58 27.88 17.34
C ASP A 392 9.03 26.79 16.39
N LEU A 393 7.81 27.03 15.89
CA LEU A 393 7.12 26.14 14.96
C LEU A 393 7.98 25.88 13.71
N SER A 394 8.82 26.83 13.31
CA SER A 394 9.69 26.69 12.14
C SER A 394 10.71 25.56 12.31
N ASN A 395 11.20 25.33 13.54
CA ASN A 395 12.09 24.22 13.86
C ASN A 395 11.33 22.89 13.83
N ILE A 396 10.12 22.83 14.39
CA ILE A 396 9.26 21.63 14.34
C ILE A 396 9.03 21.16 12.90
N PHE A 397 8.89 22.09 11.96
CA PHE A 397 8.68 21.75 10.55
C PHE A 397 9.94 21.27 9.84
N LYS A 398 11.13 21.68 10.27
CA LYS A 398 12.40 21.34 9.60
C LYS A 398 13.07 20.09 10.17
N GLU A 399 13.10 19.93 11.48
CA GLU A 399 13.82 18.84 12.14
C GLU A 399 12.91 17.68 12.54
N ASN A 400 13.49 16.56 12.97
CA ASN A 400 12.76 15.39 13.42
C ASN A 400 12.30 15.57 14.87
N PHE A 401 10.98 15.54 15.09
CA PHE A 401 10.40 15.72 16.42
C PHE A 401 9.45 14.60 16.81
N ILE A 402 9.45 14.27 18.09
CA ILE A 402 8.41 13.49 18.77
C ILE A 402 7.80 14.40 19.83
N ILE A 403 6.52 14.67 19.72
CA ILE A 403 5.77 15.40 20.73
C ILE A 403 5.05 14.37 21.61
N ASP A 404 5.50 14.30 22.86
CA ASP A 404 5.02 13.35 23.86
C ASP A 404 3.91 13.99 24.69
N PHE A 405 2.70 13.44 24.55
CA PHE A 405 1.51 13.90 25.28
C PHE A 405 1.22 13.08 26.54
N SER A 406 2.03 12.10 26.90
CA SER A 406 1.77 11.20 28.04
C SER A 406 1.59 11.96 29.37
N LYS A 407 2.34 13.04 29.57
CA LYS A 407 2.32 13.87 30.79
C LYS A 407 1.32 15.02 30.78
N VAL A 408 0.61 15.24 29.67
CA VAL A 408 -0.44 16.27 29.62
C VAL A 408 -1.63 15.78 30.44
N PRO A 409 -2.16 16.60 31.37
CA PRO A 409 -3.01 16.12 32.46
C PRO A 409 -4.38 15.64 32.02
N THR A 410 -4.98 16.26 31.00
CA THR A 410 -6.33 15.89 30.53
C THR A 410 -6.37 15.70 29.02
N ASN A 411 -7.30 14.86 28.56
CA ASN A 411 -7.49 14.57 27.14
C ASN A 411 -7.96 15.80 26.36
N GLU A 412 -8.73 16.69 26.99
CA GLU A 412 -9.18 17.94 26.39
C GLU A 412 -8.00 18.85 26.07
N ILE A 413 -7.04 19.00 27.00
CA ILE A 413 -5.83 19.78 26.75
C ILE A 413 -4.99 19.12 25.64
N LYS A 414 -4.79 17.80 25.68
CA LYS A 414 -4.08 17.06 24.62
C LYS A 414 -4.71 17.34 23.25
N TYR A 415 -6.03 17.22 23.15
CA TYR A 415 -6.78 17.43 21.92
C TYR A 415 -6.59 18.87 21.39
N ILE A 416 -6.74 19.88 22.24
CA ILE A 416 -6.57 21.29 21.86
C ILE A 416 -5.15 21.57 21.35
N ILE A 417 -4.12 21.06 22.04
CA ILE A 417 -2.73 21.23 21.60
C ILE A 417 -2.51 20.56 20.24
N ILE A 418 -2.93 19.29 20.08
CA ILE A 418 -2.76 18.55 18.82
C ILE A 418 -3.49 19.25 17.67
N GLU A 419 -4.75 19.62 17.85
CA GLU A 419 -5.51 20.30 16.79
C GLU A 419 -4.91 21.66 16.44
N THR A 420 -4.46 22.43 17.44
CA THR A 420 -3.79 23.71 17.22
C THR A 420 -2.48 23.54 16.43
N LEU A 421 -1.69 22.51 16.76
CA LEU A 421 -0.47 22.18 16.02
C LEU A 421 -0.78 21.74 14.59
N LEU A 422 -1.81 20.91 14.38
CA LEU A 422 -2.26 20.50 13.03
C LEU A 422 -2.76 21.68 12.20
N LYS A 423 -3.44 22.67 12.82
CA LYS A 423 -3.80 23.93 12.16
C LYS A 423 -2.58 24.77 11.80
N SER A 424 -1.58 24.82 12.68
CA SER A 424 -0.32 25.51 12.38
C SER A 424 0.44 24.83 11.22
N ILE A 425 0.43 23.50 11.16
CA ILE A 425 0.95 22.72 10.03
C ILE A 425 0.22 23.12 8.77
N GLN A 426 -1.12 23.13 8.79
CA GLN A 426 -1.94 23.48 7.63
C GLN A 426 -1.57 24.85 7.06
N SER A 427 -1.45 25.86 7.93
CA SER A 427 -1.01 27.20 7.55
C SER A 427 0.39 27.18 6.91
N PHE A 428 1.33 26.48 7.54
CA PHE A 428 2.69 26.36 7.02
C PHE A 428 2.73 25.66 5.65
N MET A 429 1.86 24.68 5.39
CA MET A 429 1.73 24.06 4.07
C MET A 429 1.39 25.10 3.01
N TYR A 430 0.38 25.95 3.28
CA TYR A 430 -0.06 26.97 2.33
C TYR A 430 1.01 28.05 2.09
N ILE A 431 1.72 28.46 3.13
CA ILE A 431 2.82 29.44 3.03
C ILE A 431 4.01 28.85 2.24
N SER A 432 4.34 27.58 2.49
CA SER A 432 5.49 26.92 1.85
C SER A 432 5.34 26.71 0.34
N GLY A 433 4.13 26.69 -0.18
CA GLY A 433 3.85 26.38 -1.59
C GLY A 433 4.12 24.92 -1.98
N ILE A 434 4.05 24.66 -3.28
CA ILE A 434 4.13 23.30 -3.86
C ILE A 434 5.53 22.74 -3.67
N SER A 435 5.63 21.50 -3.18
CA SER A 435 6.93 20.84 -3.02
C SER A 435 6.84 19.32 -3.12
N LYS A 436 7.98 18.66 -3.37
CA LYS A 436 8.12 17.20 -3.23
C LYS A 436 8.01 16.82 -1.75
N LEU A 437 7.82 15.53 -1.47
CA LEU A 437 7.79 14.99 -0.10
C LEU A 437 8.97 15.52 0.73
N LYS A 438 8.67 16.29 1.77
CA LYS A 438 9.64 16.94 2.67
C LYS A 438 9.38 16.67 4.15
N LYS A 439 8.14 16.31 4.51
CA LYS A 439 7.75 16.06 5.90
C LYS A 439 6.73 14.92 5.99
N ILE A 440 6.91 14.04 6.96
CA ILE A 440 5.91 13.02 7.33
C ILE A 440 5.36 13.33 8.72
N ILE A 441 4.04 13.31 8.86
CA ILE A 441 3.34 13.51 10.13
C ILE A 441 2.71 12.19 10.55
N VAL A 442 3.12 11.69 11.71
CA VAL A 442 2.56 10.47 12.31
C VAL A 442 1.59 10.89 13.40
N ILE A 443 0.35 10.40 13.31
CA ILE A 443 -0.64 10.53 14.37
C ILE A 443 -0.87 9.14 14.92
N ASP A 444 -0.27 8.87 16.08
CA ASP A 444 -0.56 7.66 16.81
C ASP A 444 -1.91 7.80 17.53
N GLU A 445 -2.66 6.71 17.62
CA GLU A 445 -4.03 6.70 18.13
C GLU A 445 -4.92 7.74 17.41
N ALA A 446 -4.96 7.67 16.08
CA ALA A 446 -5.75 8.56 15.22
C ALA A 446 -7.23 8.77 15.65
N PRO A 447 -7.95 7.78 16.24
CA PRO A 447 -9.28 8.00 16.80
C PRO A 447 -9.36 9.14 17.84
N PHE A 448 -8.26 9.43 18.53
CA PHE A 448 -8.19 10.53 19.49
C PHE A 448 -8.56 11.89 18.88
N ILE A 449 -8.16 12.13 17.63
CA ILE A 449 -8.49 13.36 16.88
C ILE A 449 -9.71 13.16 15.98
N LEU A 450 -9.79 12.03 15.30
CA LEU A 450 -10.84 11.79 14.31
C LEU A 450 -12.23 11.54 14.89
N SER A 451 -12.33 11.21 16.19
CA SER A 451 -13.62 11.06 16.88
C SER A 451 -14.35 12.39 17.10
N LYS A 452 -13.67 13.52 16.89
CA LYS A 452 -14.24 14.86 17.00
C LYS A 452 -14.45 15.46 15.62
N GLU A 453 -15.60 16.08 15.40
CA GLU A 453 -16.00 16.62 14.09
C GLU A 453 -14.98 17.63 13.53
N SER A 454 -14.46 18.54 14.38
CA SER A 454 -13.45 19.52 13.96
C SER A 454 -12.14 18.85 13.54
N GLY A 455 -11.65 17.90 14.34
CA GLY A 455 -10.46 17.11 14.05
C GLY A 455 -10.60 16.26 12.79
N LYS A 456 -11.73 15.58 12.61
CA LYS A 456 -12.06 14.81 11.39
C LYS A 456 -11.95 15.68 10.13
N ASN A 457 -12.67 16.82 10.12
CA ASN A 457 -12.67 17.75 8.99
C ASN A 457 -11.26 18.30 8.68
N LEU A 458 -10.45 18.56 9.71
CA LEU A 458 -9.08 19.00 9.55
C LEU A 458 -8.20 17.91 8.91
N ILE A 459 -8.22 16.69 9.46
CA ILE A 459 -7.41 15.58 8.94
C ILE A 459 -7.79 15.23 7.50
N GLU A 460 -9.08 15.25 7.14
CA GLU A 460 -9.53 15.00 5.77
C GLU A 460 -8.93 15.99 4.77
N ARG A 461 -8.96 17.29 5.10
CA ARG A 461 -8.33 18.33 4.28
C ARG A 461 -6.82 18.14 4.19
N LEU A 462 -6.17 17.85 5.31
CA LEU A 462 -4.73 17.58 5.36
C LEU A 462 -4.36 16.36 4.49
N PHE A 463 -5.15 15.29 4.54
CA PHE A 463 -4.96 14.09 3.74
C PHE A 463 -5.12 14.35 2.24
N ALA A 464 -6.16 15.10 1.86
CA ALA A 464 -6.47 15.40 0.46
C ALA A 464 -5.45 16.36 -0.16
N GLU A 465 -4.99 17.37 0.59
CA GLU A 465 -4.17 18.45 0.06
C GLU A 465 -2.67 18.27 0.32
N GLY A 466 -2.29 17.52 1.36
CA GLY A 466 -0.92 17.43 1.88
C GLY A 466 0.13 17.09 0.83
N ARG A 467 -0.19 16.18 -0.10
CA ARG A 467 0.70 15.81 -1.20
C ARG A 467 1.17 17.02 -2.02
N LYS A 468 0.26 17.96 -2.33
CA LYS A 468 0.57 19.17 -3.12
C LYS A 468 1.69 19.98 -2.47
N PHE A 469 1.73 19.98 -1.14
CA PHE A 469 2.66 20.78 -0.34
C PHE A 469 3.85 19.96 0.20
N GLY A 470 4.01 18.70 -0.21
CA GLY A 470 5.11 17.84 0.21
C GLY A 470 4.93 17.21 1.60
N PHE A 471 3.70 17.10 2.10
CA PHE A 471 3.38 16.47 3.38
C PHE A 471 2.75 15.09 3.16
N GLY A 472 3.26 14.10 3.88
CA GLY A 472 2.66 12.77 3.99
C GLY A 472 2.18 12.51 5.41
N PHE A 473 1.13 11.71 5.54
CA PHE A 473 0.54 11.38 6.83
C PHE A 473 0.56 9.88 7.09
N ILE A 474 0.97 9.46 8.28
CA ILE A 474 0.83 8.09 8.76
C ILE A 474 -0.21 8.11 9.88
N LEU A 475 -1.36 7.50 9.64
CA LEU A 475 -2.38 7.31 10.67
C LEU A 475 -2.33 5.90 11.21
N ILE A 476 -2.30 5.80 12.52
CA ILE A 476 -2.27 4.53 13.23
C ILE A 476 -3.55 4.43 14.04
N SER A 477 -4.30 3.35 13.85
CA SER A 477 -5.57 3.15 14.51
C SER A 477 -5.81 1.69 14.86
N GLN A 478 -6.58 1.48 15.92
CA GLN A 478 -7.08 0.16 16.32
C GLN A 478 -8.42 -0.18 15.65
N THR A 479 -9.15 0.84 15.21
CA THR A 479 -10.45 0.74 14.56
C THR A 479 -10.44 1.42 13.20
N SER A 480 -11.21 0.87 12.26
CA SER A 480 -11.43 1.44 10.94
C SER A 480 -12.53 2.52 10.92
N GLU A 481 -13.38 2.62 11.95
CA GLU A 481 -14.56 3.48 11.98
C GLU A 481 -14.28 4.92 11.54
N TYR A 482 -13.21 5.51 12.07
CA TYR A 482 -12.89 6.92 11.87
C TYR A 482 -12.03 7.21 10.64
N ILE A 483 -11.44 6.18 10.01
CA ILE A 483 -10.50 6.37 8.90
C ILE A 483 -11.10 5.98 7.54
N LYS A 484 -12.37 5.55 7.49
CA LYS A 484 -13.02 5.06 6.26
C LYS A 484 -12.97 6.06 5.11
N GLU A 485 -13.22 7.33 5.42
CA GLU A 485 -13.24 8.43 4.44
C GLU A 485 -11.82 8.80 3.95
N LEU A 486 -10.78 8.45 4.72
CA LEU A 486 -9.38 8.76 4.42
C LEU A 486 -8.69 7.73 3.53
N ILE A 487 -9.26 6.52 3.45
CA ILE A 487 -8.71 5.39 2.69
C ILE A 487 -8.50 5.73 1.22
N ASN A 488 -9.44 6.43 0.60
CA ASN A 488 -9.35 6.81 -0.82
C ASN A 488 -8.17 7.77 -1.09
N ASN A 489 -7.75 8.52 -0.06
CA ASN A 489 -6.60 9.41 -0.11
C ASN A 489 -5.32 8.76 0.45
N SER A 490 -5.32 7.46 0.71
CA SER A 490 -4.15 6.68 1.12
C SER A 490 -3.51 5.94 -0.05
N SER A 491 -2.19 5.81 -0.02
CA SER A 491 -1.46 4.99 -1.01
C SER A 491 -1.00 3.66 -0.46
N TYR A 492 -0.94 3.52 0.86
CA TYR A 492 -0.56 2.27 1.51
C TYR A 492 -1.47 2.02 2.70
N ILE A 493 -1.93 0.78 2.81
CA ILE A 493 -2.74 0.29 3.92
C ILE A 493 -2.07 -0.99 4.42
N PHE A 494 -1.70 -0.99 5.70
CA PHE A 494 -1.13 -2.14 6.38
C PHE A 494 -2.11 -2.58 7.46
N VAL A 495 -2.54 -3.83 7.39
CA VAL A 495 -3.49 -4.40 8.33
C VAL A 495 -2.84 -5.55 9.08
N PHE A 496 -2.68 -5.37 10.38
CA PHE A 496 -2.20 -6.37 11.31
C PHE A 496 -3.37 -7.22 11.84
N ASN A 497 -3.08 -8.04 12.85
CA ASN A 497 -4.12 -8.80 13.54
C ASN A 497 -5.28 -7.91 14.00
N LEU A 498 -6.50 -8.40 13.74
CA LEU A 498 -7.76 -7.82 14.17
C LEU A 498 -8.59 -8.94 14.82
N ILE A 499 -9.31 -8.61 15.89
CA ILE A 499 -10.09 -9.57 16.68
C ILE A 499 -11.59 -9.25 16.60
N ASP A 500 -11.95 -7.96 16.58
CA ASP A 500 -13.34 -7.55 16.48
C ASP A 500 -13.95 -7.96 15.12
N PRO A 501 -15.11 -8.66 15.09
CA PRO A 501 -15.73 -9.11 13.85
C PRO A 501 -16.08 -7.99 12.87
N LYS A 502 -16.48 -6.80 13.35
CA LYS A 502 -16.83 -5.68 12.47
C LYS A 502 -15.58 -5.13 11.79
N GLU A 503 -14.50 -5.01 12.56
CA GLU A 503 -13.18 -4.59 12.02
C GLU A 503 -12.61 -5.60 11.04
N LEU A 504 -12.73 -6.90 11.35
CA LEU A 504 -12.31 -7.98 10.45
C LEU A 504 -13.10 -7.97 9.13
N ASP A 505 -14.42 -7.85 9.19
CA ASP A 505 -15.28 -7.76 8.01
C ASP A 505 -14.89 -6.56 7.13
N TYR A 506 -14.75 -5.38 7.74
CA TYR A 506 -14.39 -4.16 7.03
C TYR A 506 -13.00 -4.25 6.39
N ALA A 507 -11.98 -4.63 7.17
CA ALA A 507 -10.61 -4.73 6.68
C ALA A 507 -10.45 -5.80 5.59
N SER A 508 -11.17 -6.91 5.70
CA SER A 508 -11.15 -7.98 4.69
C SER A 508 -11.78 -7.53 3.38
N LYS A 509 -12.88 -6.77 3.42
CA LYS A 509 -13.49 -6.16 2.23
C LYS A 509 -12.62 -5.06 1.63
N LEU A 510 -12.02 -4.23 2.48
CA LEU A 510 -11.12 -3.16 2.08
C LEU A 510 -9.92 -3.70 1.28
N ILE A 511 -9.26 -4.73 1.81
CA ILE A 511 -8.08 -5.30 1.18
C ILE A 511 -8.49 -6.25 0.04
N GLY A 512 -9.44 -7.16 0.27
CA GLY A 512 -9.83 -8.20 -0.67
C GLY A 512 -10.72 -7.76 -1.83
N GLY A 513 -11.39 -6.62 -1.70
CA GLY A 513 -12.42 -6.19 -2.64
C GLY A 513 -13.68 -7.04 -2.54
N TYR A 514 -14.35 -7.24 -3.68
CA TYR A 514 -15.65 -7.91 -3.76
C TYR A 514 -15.57 -9.43 -4.01
N ASP A 515 -14.38 -10.01 -4.15
CA ASP A 515 -14.22 -11.46 -4.33
C ASP A 515 -14.42 -12.18 -2.98
N SER A 516 -15.46 -13.01 -2.90
CA SER A 516 -15.85 -13.70 -1.67
C SER A 516 -14.79 -14.67 -1.15
N HIS A 517 -13.99 -15.27 -2.03
CA HIS A 517 -12.93 -16.21 -1.65
C HIS A 517 -11.66 -15.49 -1.20
N ILE A 518 -11.36 -14.34 -1.80
CA ILE A 518 -10.28 -13.48 -1.30
C ILE A 518 -10.66 -12.91 0.07
N TYR A 519 -11.91 -12.48 0.22
CA TYR A 519 -12.46 -12.01 1.49
C TYR A 519 -12.32 -13.06 2.60
N SER A 520 -12.80 -14.29 2.38
CA SER A 520 -12.71 -15.37 3.37
C SER A 520 -11.26 -15.66 3.75
N ALA A 521 -10.38 -15.72 2.75
CA ALA A 521 -8.96 -15.96 2.96
C ALA A 521 -8.31 -14.89 3.84
N ILE A 522 -8.59 -13.61 3.58
CA ILE A 522 -8.06 -12.50 4.38
C ILE A 522 -8.66 -12.51 5.78
N TYR A 523 -9.98 -12.71 5.91
CA TYR A 523 -10.68 -12.70 7.19
C TYR A 523 -10.08 -13.70 8.18
N GLU A 524 -9.90 -14.95 7.75
CA GLU A 524 -9.29 -15.98 8.60
C GLU A 524 -7.82 -15.69 8.91
N THR A 525 -7.10 -15.10 7.95
CA THR A 525 -5.68 -14.75 8.10
C THR A 525 -5.50 -13.64 9.13
N LEU A 526 -6.26 -12.55 9.02
CA LEU A 526 -6.17 -11.41 9.93
C LEU A 526 -6.50 -11.82 11.37
N GLN A 527 -7.48 -12.70 11.56
CA GLN A 527 -7.87 -13.20 12.88
C GLN A 527 -6.74 -13.94 13.61
N LYS A 528 -5.88 -14.65 12.88
CA LYS A 528 -4.82 -15.53 13.44
C LYS A 528 -3.41 -14.97 13.26
N LEU A 529 -3.28 -13.74 12.76
CA LEU A 529 -2.00 -13.18 12.35
C LEU A 529 -1.05 -12.97 13.55
N PRO A 530 0.15 -13.58 13.54
CA PRO A 530 1.16 -13.33 14.57
C PRO A 530 1.64 -11.88 14.63
N ARG A 531 2.20 -11.49 15.78
CA ARG A 531 2.87 -10.19 15.97
C ARG A 531 3.98 -9.98 14.94
N GLY A 532 4.07 -8.75 14.40
CA GLY A 532 5.10 -8.38 13.41
C GLY A 532 4.79 -8.84 11.99
N LEU A 533 3.68 -9.54 11.77
CA LEU A 533 3.15 -9.84 10.44
C LEU A 533 1.99 -8.90 10.11
N CYS A 534 1.89 -8.47 8.85
CA CYS A 534 0.77 -7.67 8.36
C CYS A 534 0.40 -8.03 6.92
N VAL A 535 -0.86 -7.83 6.56
CA VAL A 535 -1.37 -7.93 5.20
C VAL A 535 -1.37 -6.54 4.58
N THR A 536 -0.96 -6.45 3.32
CA THR A 536 -1.08 -5.23 2.52
C THR A 536 -1.50 -5.55 1.10
N ARG A 537 -2.06 -4.55 0.42
CA ARG A 537 -2.39 -4.61 -1.01
C ARG A 537 -1.51 -3.64 -1.78
N ASP A 538 -0.87 -4.12 -2.82
CA ASP A 538 -0.26 -3.26 -3.82
C ASP A 538 -1.38 -2.59 -4.64
N LEU A 539 -1.59 -1.29 -4.45
CA LEU A 539 -2.62 -0.54 -5.16
C LEU A 539 -2.36 -0.42 -6.68
N LEU A 540 -1.12 -0.59 -7.14
CA LEU A 540 -0.81 -0.50 -8.57
C LEU A 540 -1.14 -1.80 -9.33
N ARG A 541 -0.97 -2.95 -8.67
CA ARG A 541 -1.13 -4.28 -9.30
C ARG A 541 -2.31 -5.08 -8.76
N GLY A 542 -2.87 -4.67 -7.62
CA GLY A 542 -3.92 -5.39 -6.91
C GLY A 542 -3.44 -6.63 -6.15
N ASP A 543 -2.14 -6.91 -6.16
CA ASP A 543 -1.55 -8.06 -5.47
C ASP A 543 -1.66 -7.92 -3.95
N LEU A 544 -1.85 -9.05 -3.29
CA LEU A 544 -2.01 -9.16 -1.84
C LEU A 544 -0.82 -9.87 -1.23
N TYR A 545 -0.15 -9.18 -0.31
CA TYR A 545 1.09 -9.64 0.29
C TYR A 545 0.94 -9.80 1.80
N LEU A 546 1.48 -10.92 2.29
CA LEU A 546 1.74 -11.14 3.71
C LEU A 546 3.19 -10.79 3.97
N LEU A 547 3.39 -9.78 4.81
CA LEU A 547 4.70 -9.21 5.13
C LEU A 547 5.14 -9.65 6.51
N ASN A 548 6.43 -9.92 6.63
CA ASN A 548 7.14 -10.04 7.90
C ASN A 548 8.05 -8.83 8.11
N LEU A 549 7.78 -8.08 9.16
CA LEU A 549 8.48 -6.85 9.49
C LEU A 549 9.76 -7.06 10.30
N ALA A 550 9.90 -8.21 10.98
CA ALA A 550 11.07 -8.55 11.80
C ALA A 550 12.33 -8.87 10.98
N TYR A 551 12.25 -8.85 9.65
CA TYR A 551 13.40 -9.09 8.78
C TYR A 551 14.25 -7.81 8.65
N GLY A 552 15.50 -7.89 9.10
CA GLY A 552 16.49 -6.79 9.03
C GLY A 552 16.76 -6.04 10.34
N ASP A 553 16.18 -6.47 11.47
CA ASP A 553 16.45 -5.88 12.80
C ASP A 553 17.60 -6.61 13.55
N LEU A 554 18.54 -7.23 12.80
CA LEU A 554 19.74 -7.89 13.31
C LEU A 554 21.01 -7.18 12.82
#